data_AF-A0A2G8SHF1-F1
#
_entry.id   AF-A0A2G8SHF1-F1
#
_cell.length_a   1.000
_cell.length_b   1.000
_cell.length_c   1.000
_cell.angle_alpha   90.00
_cell.angle_beta   90.00
_cell.angle_gamma   90.00
#
_symmetry.space_group_name_H-M   'P 1'
#
loop_
_entity.id
_entity.type
_entity.pdbx_description
1 polymer ?
#
loop_
_entity_poly.entity_id
_entity_poly.type
_entity_poly.pdbx_seq_one_letter_code
_entity_poly.pdbx_strand_id
1 'polypeptide(L)'
;MLERSLPQVLAPSFQHFSERVSPYLALHAHRIASLTVSLSSHTELIDLWSCLNAGMRSLETLSISIIDGRSWALVPQNQDEDLHLSPTSLPRLARVSAPGSFLHRFVVPSLRHIDLKLAEPQHLDSPHPLESDEHLRNALAICAPNLESLALRNVSPPGGYDSTTPLSLPALRKLLIHDYPHQCAPMLSRLTLPDTAHIHVFIDSGASLCAAVPPSAPPIHAALAATDSVGILRVANTTTVHCSAGETQLLTISLTEPRAGGQGGGGGGVPPDDLLRFFGGAGKPGAPVGVIAIGDLDGRDVRAVDLRAFPSLLGIITGESMGHHILKELARTDGPDNDDDEGMRTAICPELDMLSLEFKFDFVRLLQEPGDSGEGADSLPAPAPAHGAADDDDVEERRRSLCAELERVLSQRAKMGTRLSRLALGGSQEQELRTMVQVT
;
A
#
# COMPACT_ATOMS: atom_id res chain seq x y z
N MET A 1 -40.98 30.07 -18.31
CA MET A 1 -39.76 29.47 -18.89
C MET A 1 -39.62 28.09 -18.27
N LEU A 2 -39.68 27.02 -19.06
CA LEU A 2 -39.36 25.66 -18.58
C LEU A 2 -37.85 25.50 -18.64
N GLU A 3 -37.19 25.45 -17.48
CA GLU A 3 -35.78 25.09 -17.40
C GLU A 3 -35.61 23.69 -17.98
N ARG A 4 -34.90 23.58 -19.11
CA ARG A 4 -34.57 22.29 -19.70
C ARG A 4 -33.55 21.63 -18.76
N SER A 5 -33.95 20.53 -18.14
CA SER A 5 -33.06 19.67 -17.35
C SER A 5 -31.81 19.34 -18.17
N LEU A 6 -30.63 19.55 -17.60
CA LEU A 6 -29.36 19.17 -18.23
C LEU A 6 -29.40 17.68 -18.64
N PRO A 7 -28.82 17.31 -19.79
CA PRO A 7 -28.79 15.92 -20.23
C PRO A 7 -28.13 15.06 -19.14
N GLN A 8 -28.86 14.08 -18.63
CA GLN A 8 -28.35 13.19 -17.59
C GLN A 8 -27.13 12.41 -18.13
N VAL A 9 -26.03 12.44 -17.38
CA VAL A 9 -24.81 11.68 -17.66
C VAL A 9 -25.10 10.18 -17.53
N LEU A 10 -24.57 9.38 -18.45
CA LEU A 10 -24.74 7.93 -18.48
C LEU A 10 -23.43 7.22 -18.10
N ALA A 11 -23.57 6.12 -17.36
CA ALA A 11 -22.48 5.23 -16.95
C ALA A 11 -22.86 3.76 -17.20
N PRO A 12 -23.01 3.33 -18.46
CA PRO A 12 -23.37 1.95 -18.78
C PRO A 12 -22.30 0.94 -18.33
N SER A 13 -22.79 -0.24 -17.94
CA SER A 13 -21.96 -1.39 -17.57
C SER A 13 -22.46 -2.64 -18.29
N PHE A 14 -21.55 -3.35 -18.95
CA PHE A 14 -21.85 -4.55 -19.72
C PHE A 14 -21.01 -5.74 -19.26
N GLN A 15 -21.62 -6.89 -19.03
CA GLN A 15 -20.90 -8.14 -18.78
C GLN A 15 -20.44 -8.84 -20.06
N HIS A 16 -21.08 -8.51 -21.18
CA HIS A 16 -20.76 -9.00 -22.52
C HIS A 16 -20.99 -7.86 -23.51
N PHE A 17 -19.99 -7.59 -24.36
CA PHE A 17 -20.09 -6.53 -25.36
C PHE A 17 -20.32 -7.10 -26.75
N SER A 18 -21.59 -7.28 -27.14
CA SER A 18 -21.93 -7.73 -28.50
C SER A 18 -22.02 -6.55 -29.46
N GLU A 19 -21.74 -6.77 -30.75
CA GLU A 19 -21.99 -5.83 -31.86
C GLU A 19 -23.36 -5.12 -31.78
N ARG A 20 -24.41 -5.81 -31.29
CA ARG A 20 -25.76 -5.25 -31.15
C ARG A 20 -25.85 -4.07 -30.17
N VAL A 21 -24.90 -3.93 -29.26
CA VAL A 21 -24.85 -2.84 -28.26
C VAL A 21 -24.32 -1.55 -28.89
N SER A 22 -23.40 -1.65 -29.86
CA SER A 22 -22.70 -0.52 -30.46
C SER A 22 -23.65 0.56 -31.04
N PRO A 23 -24.73 0.22 -31.78
CA PRO A 23 -25.68 1.22 -32.27
C PRO A 23 -26.37 2.02 -31.14
N TYR A 24 -26.70 1.37 -30.03
CA TYR A 24 -27.36 2.03 -28.89
C TYR A 24 -26.41 2.97 -28.14
N LEU A 25 -25.15 2.58 -28.00
CA LEU A 25 -24.13 3.46 -27.41
C LEU A 25 -23.83 4.65 -28.31
N ALA A 26 -23.78 4.45 -29.63
CA ALA A 26 -23.56 5.52 -30.59
C ALA A 26 -24.63 6.63 -30.49
N LEU A 27 -25.91 6.27 -30.31
CA LEU A 27 -27.00 7.22 -30.09
C LEU A 27 -26.80 8.11 -28.84
N HIS A 28 -26.04 7.62 -27.86
CA HIS A 28 -25.82 8.26 -26.58
C HIS A 28 -24.36 8.63 -26.31
N ALA A 29 -23.48 8.57 -27.32
CA ALA A 29 -22.04 8.76 -27.19
C ALA A 29 -21.62 10.12 -26.57
N HIS A 30 -22.47 11.14 -26.71
CA HIS A 30 -22.26 12.47 -26.13
C HIS A 30 -22.70 12.60 -24.65
N ARG A 31 -23.30 11.57 -24.07
CA ARG A 31 -23.78 11.54 -22.67
C ARG A 31 -23.05 10.50 -21.83
N ILE A 32 -22.39 9.55 -22.46
CA ILE A 32 -21.63 8.48 -21.79
C ILE A 32 -20.32 9.10 -21.28
N ALA A 33 -20.21 9.26 -19.97
CA ALA A 33 -18.98 9.73 -19.33
C ALA A 33 -18.13 8.59 -18.75
N SER A 34 -18.77 7.45 -18.46
CA SER A 34 -18.08 6.26 -17.97
C SER A 34 -18.61 5.02 -18.69
N LEU A 35 -17.73 4.10 -19.04
CA LEU A 35 -18.08 2.82 -19.65
C LEU A 35 -17.32 1.70 -18.94
N THR A 36 -18.07 0.73 -18.42
CA THR A 36 -17.52 -0.50 -17.83
C THR A 36 -17.89 -1.68 -18.71
N VAL A 37 -16.89 -2.47 -19.12
CA VAL A 37 -17.09 -3.64 -19.95
C VAL A 37 -16.32 -4.82 -19.38
N SER A 38 -17.01 -5.93 -19.21
CA SER A 38 -16.39 -7.23 -19.01
C SER A 38 -16.45 -7.98 -20.33
N LEU A 39 -15.32 -8.56 -20.72
CA LEU A 39 -15.16 -9.25 -21.99
C LEU A 39 -15.03 -10.74 -21.75
N SER A 40 -15.77 -11.53 -22.52
CA SER A 40 -15.69 -13.00 -22.48
C SER A 40 -14.96 -13.59 -23.68
N SER A 41 -14.84 -12.83 -24.77
CA SER A 41 -14.19 -13.28 -26.00
C SER A 41 -13.49 -12.13 -26.73
N HIS A 42 -12.64 -12.51 -27.68
CA HIS A 42 -11.93 -11.58 -28.55
C HIS A 42 -12.84 -10.85 -29.55
N THR A 43 -13.94 -11.47 -30.00
CA THR A 43 -14.91 -10.78 -30.87
C THR A 43 -15.56 -9.58 -30.18
N GLU A 44 -15.86 -9.70 -28.87
CA GLU A 44 -16.40 -8.60 -28.07
C GLU A 44 -15.42 -7.41 -27.97
N LEU A 45 -14.11 -7.71 -28.00
CA LEU A 45 -13.06 -6.70 -27.99
C LEU A 45 -13.04 -5.91 -29.30
N ILE A 46 -13.11 -6.59 -30.44
CA ILE A 46 -13.15 -5.96 -31.76
C ILE A 46 -14.39 -5.04 -31.86
N ASP A 47 -15.54 -5.54 -31.42
CA ASP A 47 -16.79 -4.78 -31.39
C ASP A 47 -16.67 -3.53 -30.51
N LEU A 48 -16.08 -3.68 -29.32
CA LEU A 48 -15.82 -2.58 -28.39
C LEU A 48 -14.89 -1.54 -29.01
N TRP A 49 -13.77 -1.96 -29.61
CA TRP A 49 -12.82 -1.05 -30.24
C TRP A 49 -13.43 -0.29 -31.41
N SER A 50 -14.21 -0.98 -32.24
CA SER A 50 -14.98 -0.35 -33.32
C SER A 50 -15.93 0.73 -32.78
N CYS A 51 -16.64 0.43 -31.69
CA CYS A 51 -17.53 1.39 -31.04
C CYS A 51 -16.79 2.61 -30.45
N LEU A 52 -15.64 2.38 -29.79
CA LEU A 52 -14.80 3.45 -29.25
C LEU A 52 -14.22 4.32 -30.36
N ASN A 53 -13.76 3.72 -31.46
CA ASN A 53 -13.21 4.44 -32.62
C ASN A 53 -14.26 5.21 -33.43
N ALA A 54 -15.54 4.80 -33.39
CA ALA A 54 -16.64 5.59 -33.94
C ALA A 54 -16.85 6.93 -33.21
N GLY A 55 -16.30 7.06 -31.99
CA GLY A 55 -16.16 8.30 -31.25
C GLY A 55 -17.10 8.41 -30.05
N MET A 56 -16.53 8.58 -28.86
CA MET A 56 -17.25 8.85 -27.61
C MET A 56 -16.66 10.09 -26.93
N ARG A 57 -17.02 11.26 -27.47
CA ARG A 57 -16.38 12.55 -27.10
C ARG A 57 -16.51 12.94 -25.63
N SER A 58 -17.48 12.38 -24.91
CA SER A 58 -17.71 12.67 -23.50
C SER A 58 -17.15 11.59 -22.57
N LEU A 59 -16.60 10.49 -23.10
CA LEU A 59 -16.08 9.40 -22.30
C LEU A 59 -14.83 9.87 -21.55
N GLU A 60 -14.90 9.85 -20.22
CA GLU A 60 -13.83 10.25 -19.31
C GLU A 60 -13.19 9.03 -18.63
N THR A 61 -13.99 7.99 -18.38
CA THR A 61 -13.55 6.77 -17.68
C THR A 61 -13.90 5.52 -18.47
N LEU A 62 -12.92 4.66 -18.72
CA LEU A 62 -13.10 3.36 -19.34
C LEU A 62 -12.56 2.26 -18.42
N SER A 63 -13.38 1.28 -18.09
CA SER A 63 -12.98 0.12 -17.31
C SER A 63 -13.23 -1.15 -18.11
N ILE A 64 -12.18 -1.94 -18.33
CA ILE A 64 -12.24 -3.21 -19.04
C ILE A 64 -11.75 -4.32 -18.12
N SER A 65 -12.48 -5.43 -18.09
CA SER A 65 -12.14 -6.65 -17.35
C SER A 65 -12.33 -7.87 -18.25
N ILE A 66 -11.62 -8.95 -17.98
CA ILE A 66 -11.77 -10.22 -18.72
C ILE A 66 -12.39 -11.23 -17.76
N ILE A 67 -13.50 -11.87 -18.16
CA ILE A 67 -14.19 -12.88 -17.34
C ILE A 67 -13.61 -14.27 -17.57
N ASP A 68 -13.33 -14.64 -18.81
CA ASP A 68 -12.81 -15.96 -19.18
C ASP A 68 -11.43 -15.84 -19.81
N GLY A 69 -10.37 -15.97 -19.01
CA GLY A 69 -9.00 -15.88 -19.53
C GLY A 69 -8.62 -17.00 -20.53
N ARG A 70 -9.35 -18.12 -20.59
CA ARG A 70 -8.99 -19.26 -21.45
C ARG A 70 -9.22 -18.95 -22.92
N SER A 71 -10.29 -18.25 -23.24
CA SER A 71 -10.60 -17.86 -24.62
C SER A 71 -9.57 -16.88 -25.19
N TRP A 72 -8.92 -16.11 -24.31
CA TRP A 72 -7.90 -15.11 -24.65
C TRP A 72 -6.52 -15.71 -24.89
N ALA A 73 -6.16 -16.77 -24.17
CA ALA A 73 -4.87 -17.45 -24.33
C ALA A 73 -4.70 -18.18 -25.68
N LEU A 74 -5.81 -18.47 -26.36
CA LEU A 74 -5.83 -19.25 -27.59
C LEU A 74 -5.77 -18.40 -28.87
N VAL A 75 -5.88 -17.07 -28.75
CA VAL A 75 -5.90 -16.19 -29.93
C VAL A 75 -4.46 -15.83 -30.32
N PRO A 76 -4.05 -16.06 -31.59
CA PRO A 76 -2.74 -15.64 -32.08
C PRO A 76 -2.58 -14.11 -31.96
N GLN A 77 -1.50 -13.66 -31.33
CA GLN A 77 -1.18 -12.22 -31.16
C GLN A 77 -1.22 -11.42 -32.47
N ASN A 78 -0.99 -12.07 -33.61
CA ASN A 78 -0.95 -11.41 -34.93
C ASN A 78 -2.31 -10.87 -35.41
N GLN A 79 -3.44 -11.24 -34.80
CA GLN A 79 -4.75 -10.66 -35.15
C GLN A 79 -5.04 -9.33 -34.45
N ASP A 80 -4.17 -8.90 -33.55
CA ASP A 80 -4.37 -7.72 -32.69
C ASP A 80 -3.67 -6.44 -33.16
N GLU A 81 -2.79 -6.52 -34.18
CA GLU A 81 -2.01 -5.35 -34.65
C GLU A 81 -2.89 -4.19 -35.16
N ASP A 82 -4.15 -4.45 -35.52
CA ASP A 82 -5.07 -3.42 -36.02
C ASP A 82 -5.90 -2.75 -34.91
N LEU A 83 -5.84 -3.20 -33.66
CA LEU A 83 -6.67 -2.70 -32.55
C LEU A 83 -6.05 -1.50 -31.83
N HIS A 84 -5.87 -0.41 -32.57
CA HIS A 84 -5.45 0.88 -32.01
C HIS A 84 -6.63 1.85 -31.84
N LEU A 85 -6.68 2.51 -30.70
CA LEU A 85 -7.60 3.64 -30.51
C LEU A 85 -7.01 4.89 -31.16
N SER A 86 -7.77 5.51 -32.04
CA SER A 86 -7.38 6.80 -32.60
C SER A 86 -7.31 7.84 -31.46
N PRO A 87 -6.21 8.62 -31.37
CA PRO A 87 -6.04 9.64 -30.32
C PRO A 87 -7.16 10.68 -30.26
N THR A 88 -7.88 10.86 -31.37
CA THR A 88 -8.95 11.86 -31.52
C THR A 88 -10.34 11.32 -31.21
N SER A 89 -10.51 10.00 -31.09
CA SER A 89 -11.82 9.38 -30.89
C SER A 89 -12.35 9.56 -29.47
N LEU A 90 -11.44 9.64 -28.49
CA LEU A 90 -11.74 9.73 -27.07
C LEU A 90 -11.02 10.93 -26.41
N PRO A 91 -11.27 12.17 -26.86
CA PRO A 91 -10.49 13.36 -26.49
C PRO A 91 -10.58 13.75 -25.01
N ARG A 92 -11.53 13.18 -24.26
CA ARG A 92 -11.73 13.44 -22.83
C ARG A 92 -11.35 12.26 -21.94
N LEU A 93 -10.90 11.15 -22.51
CA LEU A 93 -10.59 9.95 -21.74
C LEU A 93 -9.39 10.25 -20.84
N ALA A 94 -9.65 10.26 -19.54
CA ALA A 94 -8.69 10.62 -18.51
C ALA A 94 -8.35 9.42 -17.61
N ARG A 95 -9.25 8.43 -17.51
CA ARG A 95 -9.12 7.28 -16.62
C ARG A 95 -9.30 5.97 -17.37
N VAL A 96 -8.33 5.08 -17.26
CA VAL A 96 -8.41 3.71 -17.79
C VAL A 96 -8.07 2.71 -16.70
N SER A 97 -8.93 1.71 -16.54
CA SER A 97 -8.63 0.46 -15.82
C SER A 97 -8.74 -0.68 -16.80
N ALA A 98 -7.69 -1.46 -17.03
CA ALA A 98 -7.70 -2.50 -18.06
C ALA A 98 -6.70 -3.63 -17.74
N PRO A 99 -6.78 -4.76 -18.44
CA PRO A 99 -5.69 -5.73 -18.48
C PRO A 99 -4.39 -5.07 -18.94
N GLY A 100 -3.25 -5.45 -18.36
CA GLY A 100 -1.93 -4.89 -18.73
C GLY A 100 -1.60 -5.03 -20.22
N SER A 101 -2.00 -6.14 -20.83
CA SER A 101 -1.83 -6.40 -22.27
C SER A 101 -2.52 -5.38 -23.18
N PHE A 102 -3.48 -4.58 -22.69
CA PHE A 102 -4.19 -3.61 -23.51
C PHE A 102 -3.49 -2.24 -23.54
N LEU A 103 -2.43 -2.06 -22.75
CA LEU A 103 -1.79 -0.75 -22.61
C LEU A 103 -1.34 -0.15 -23.95
N HIS A 104 -0.73 -0.94 -24.84
CA HIS A 104 -0.26 -0.47 -26.15
C HIS A 104 -1.41 0.03 -27.06
N ARG A 105 -2.66 -0.33 -26.75
CA ARG A 105 -3.86 0.08 -27.49
C ARG A 105 -4.37 1.44 -27.03
N PHE A 106 -3.96 1.90 -25.85
CA PHE A 106 -4.34 3.19 -25.27
C PHE A 106 -3.33 4.28 -25.63
N VAL A 107 -3.33 4.69 -26.89
CA VAL A 107 -2.49 5.79 -27.39
C VAL A 107 -3.24 7.12 -27.25
N VAL A 108 -3.57 7.49 -26.00
CA VAL A 108 -4.44 8.64 -25.71
C VAL A 108 -3.71 9.66 -24.80
N PRO A 109 -3.30 10.83 -25.34
CA PRO A 109 -2.53 11.83 -24.58
C PRO A 109 -3.29 12.48 -23.40
N SER A 110 -4.63 12.40 -23.39
CA SER A 110 -5.46 12.97 -22.33
C SER A 110 -5.51 12.11 -21.06
N LEU A 111 -4.91 10.90 -21.07
CA LEU A 111 -4.89 10.00 -19.93
C LEU A 111 -4.12 10.61 -18.76
N ARG A 112 -4.74 10.52 -17.58
CA ARG A 112 -4.21 11.00 -16.30
C ARG A 112 -4.11 9.90 -15.26
N HIS A 113 -4.97 8.89 -15.34
CA HIS A 113 -4.97 7.78 -14.39
C HIS A 113 -5.05 6.45 -15.13
N ILE A 114 -4.06 5.60 -14.90
CA ILE A 114 -3.96 4.28 -15.51
C ILE A 114 -3.87 3.23 -14.40
N ASP A 115 -4.75 2.24 -14.41
CA ASP A 115 -4.76 1.09 -13.49
C ASP A 115 -4.73 -0.21 -14.31
N LEU A 116 -3.55 -0.82 -14.39
CA LEU A 116 -3.32 -2.05 -15.14
C LEU A 116 -3.28 -3.23 -14.20
N LYS A 117 -4.01 -4.28 -14.59
CA LYS A 117 -4.20 -5.48 -13.77
C LYS A 117 -3.87 -6.69 -14.58
N LEU A 118 -3.34 -7.71 -13.93
CA LEU A 118 -3.30 -9.04 -14.52
C LEU A 118 -4.74 -9.55 -14.68
N ALA A 119 -5.08 -10.07 -15.86
CA ALA A 119 -6.33 -10.78 -16.05
C ALA A 119 -6.32 -12.03 -15.15
N GLU A 120 -7.41 -12.28 -14.42
CA GLU A 120 -7.44 -13.30 -13.36
C GLU A 120 -6.84 -14.64 -13.84
N PRO A 121 -5.75 -15.11 -13.21
CA PRO A 121 -5.09 -16.35 -13.59
C PRO A 121 -5.90 -17.50 -13.01
N GLN A 122 -6.97 -17.93 -13.68
CA GLN A 122 -7.71 -19.04 -13.12
C GLN A 122 -6.91 -20.34 -13.18
N HIS A 123 -6.15 -20.69 -14.22
CA HIS A 123 -5.45 -22.00 -14.26
C HIS A 123 -4.29 -22.14 -15.28
N LEU A 124 -3.51 -21.09 -15.60
CA LEU A 124 -2.49 -21.18 -16.66
C LEU A 124 -1.10 -20.71 -16.22
N ASP A 125 -0.09 -21.49 -16.63
CA ASP A 125 1.36 -21.25 -16.45
C ASP A 125 1.90 -20.02 -17.22
N SER A 126 1.04 -19.25 -17.88
CA SER A 126 1.44 -17.98 -18.50
C SER A 126 0.35 -16.92 -18.31
N PRO A 127 0.27 -16.26 -17.14
CA PRO A 127 -0.58 -15.10 -16.97
C PRO A 127 -0.15 -14.03 -17.97
N HIS A 128 -1.03 -13.55 -18.85
CA HIS A 128 -0.71 -12.58 -19.90
C HIS A 128 -0.17 -11.27 -19.29
N PRO A 129 1.16 -11.06 -19.24
CA PRO A 129 1.73 -9.86 -18.66
C PRO A 129 1.70 -8.73 -19.69
N LEU A 130 2.31 -7.58 -19.40
CA LEU A 130 2.72 -6.64 -20.44
C LEU A 130 3.50 -7.40 -21.53
N GLU A 131 3.28 -7.09 -22.81
CA GLU A 131 3.94 -7.82 -23.91
C GLU A 131 5.45 -7.64 -23.91
N SER A 132 5.93 -6.42 -23.64
CA SER A 132 7.33 -6.11 -23.43
C SER A 132 7.51 -4.79 -22.67
N ASP A 133 8.70 -4.58 -22.13
CA ASP A 133 9.12 -3.29 -21.54
C ASP A 133 9.00 -2.14 -22.55
N GLU A 134 9.33 -2.39 -23.83
CA GLU A 134 9.23 -1.38 -24.88
C GLU A 134 7.79 -0.88 -25.09
N HIS A 135 6.81 -1.79 -25.12
CA HIS A 135 5.40 -1.42 -25.26
C HIS A 135 4.90 -0.57 -24.09
N LEU A 136 5.27 -0.94 -22.86
CA LEU A 136 4.97 -0.16 -21.66
C LEU A 136 5.50 1.26 -21.79
N ARG A 137 6.79 1.39 -22.13
CA ARG A 137 7.46 2.69 -22.24
C ARG A 137 6.86 3.55 -23.33
N ASN A 138 6.62 2.98 -24.51
CA ASN A 138 6.08 3.71 -25.65
C ASN A 138 4.67 4.24 -25.34
N ALA A 139 3.81 3.42 -24.73
CA ALA A 139 2.47 3.86 -24.34
C ALA A 139 2.53 4.95 -23.25
N LEU A 140 3.34 4.74 -22.21
CA LEU A 140 3.45 5.71 -21.11
C LEU A 140 4.09 7.03 -21.55
N ALA A 141 5.04 7.02 -22.49
CA ALA A 141 5.67 8.23 -23.01
C ALA A 141 4.65 9.19 -23.64
N ILE A 142 3.56 8.67 -24.22
CA ILE A 142 2.53 9.46 -24.88
C ILE A 142 1.67 10.22 -23.86
N CYS A 143 1.37 9.61 -22.71
CA CYS A 143 0.60 10.24 -21.63
C CYS A 143 1.48 10.89 -20.53
N ALA A 144 2.80 10.68 -20.54
CA ALA A 144 3.73 11.11 -19.50
C ALA A 144 3.57 12.59 -19.05
N PRO A 145 3.30 13.57 -19.93
CA PRO A 145 3.13 14.96 -19.51
C PRO A 145 1.89 15.22 -18.64
N ASN A 146 0.88 14.34 -18.69
CA ASN A 146 -0.41 14.50 -18.01
C ASN A 146 -0.71 13.37 -17.01
N LEU A 147 0.12 12.33 -16.96
CA LEU A 147 -0.13 11.15 -16.14
C LEU A 147 0.07 11.47 -14.66
N GLU A 148 -1.03 11.55 -13.91
CA GLU A 148 -1.06 11.87 -12.49
C GLU A 148 -1.00 10.62 -11.60
N SER A 149 -1.56 9.48 -12.05
CA SER A 149 -1.59 8.23 -11.29
C SER A 149 -1.32 7.02 -12.19
N LEU A 150 -0.43 6.14 -11.75
CA LEU A 150 -0.13 4.87 -12.40
C LEU A 150 -0.21 3.74 -11.37
N ALA A 151 -1.04 2.74 -11.63
CA ALA A 151 -1.10 1.51 -10.84
C ALA A 151 -0.80 0.31 -11.75
N LEU A 152 0.20 -0.48 -11.38
CA LEU A 152 0.60 -1.71 -12.05
C LEU A 152 0.42 -2.87 -11.07
N ARG A 153 -0.49 -3.81 -11.39
CA ARG A 153 -0.83 -4.93 -10.51
C ARG A 153 -0.60 -6.27 -11.19
N ASN A 154 0.57 -6.86 -10.93
CA ASN A 154 1.05 -8.13 -11.44
C ASN A 154 1.15 -8.13 -12.97
N VAL A 155 1.57 -7.01 -13.55
CA VAL A 155 1.60 -6.80 -15.01
C VAL A 155 3.02 -6.77 -15.59
N SER A 156 4.06 -7.09 -14.83
CA SER A 156 5.44 -6.99 -15.32
C SER A 156 5.73 -7.84 -16.57
N PRO A 157 6.52 -7.33 -17.53
CA PRO A 157 6.77 -8.00 -18.81
C PRO A 157 7.50 -9.36 -18.68
N PRO A 158 7.26 -10.33 -19.59
CA PRO A 158 7.90 -11.64 -19.60
C PRO A 158 9.35 -11.49 -20.08
N GLY A 159 10.30 -11.53 -19.16
CA GLY A 159 11.70 -11.16 -19.39
C GLY A 159 12.16 -10.04 -18.47
N GLY A 160 11.21 -9.35 -17.85
CA GLY A 160 11.45 -8.21 -16.99
C GLY A 160 11.69 -6.95 -17.78
N TYR A 161 12.23 -5.97 -17.09
CA TYR A 161 12.54 -4.68 -17.69
C TYR A 161 13.93 -4.84 -18.32
N ASP A 162 14.07 -4.68 -19.64
CA ASP A 162 15.35 -4.81 -20.37
C ASP A 162 15.97 -3.48 -20.85
N SER A 163 15.16 -2.44 -21.10
CA SER A 163 15.62 -1.10 -21.51
C SER A 163 16.45 -0.34 -20.45
N THR A 164 17.67 0.07 -20.79
CA THR A 164 18.51 0.90 -19.91
C THR A 164 18.09 2.36 -19.83
N THR A 165 17.22 2.82 -20.73
CA THR A 165 16.78 4.22 -20.77
C THR A 165 15.80 4.50 -19.62
N PRO A 166 15.92 5.60 -18.87
CA PRO A 166 14.91 5.97 -17.87
C PRO A 166 13.58 6.38 -18.52
N LEU A 167 12.44 6.13 -17.87
CA LEU A 167 11.12 6.64 -18.23
C LEU A 167 10.79 7.79 -17.29
N SER A 168 10.65 8.99 -17.85
CA SER A 168 10.31 10.20 -17.09
C SER A 168 8.79 10.40 -17.05
N LEU A 169 8.24 10.56 -15.85
CA LEU A 169 6.81 10.78 -15.62
C LEU A 169 6.62 12.06 -14.78
N PRO A 170 6.81 13.25 -15.39
CA PRO A 170 6.95 14.52 -14.65
C PRO A 170 5.67 15.01 -13.97
N ALA A 171 4.49 14.52 -14.38
CA ALA A 171 3.21 14.87 -13.75
C ALA A 171 2.76 13.85 -12.69
N LEU A 172 3.52 12.77 -12.48
CA LEU A 172 3.08 11.66 -11.64
C LEU A 172 3.05 12.06 -10.18
N ARG A 173 1.90 11.87 -9.54
CA ARG A 173 1.68 12.12 -8.11
C ARG A 173 1.54 10.83 -7.32
N LYS A 174 1.07 9.77 -7.97
CA LYS A 174 0.86 8.47 -7.34
C LYS A 174 1.35 7.33 -8.23
N LEU A 175 2.25 6.52 -7.69
CA LEU A 175 2.70 5.27 -8.28
C LEU A 175 2.30 4.13 -7.35
N LEU A 176 1.56 3.15 -7.86
CA LEU A 176 1.31 1.89 -7.18
C LEU A 176 1.93 0.76 -7.99
N ILE A 177 2.79 -0.03 -7.36
CA ILE A 177 3.36 -1.25 -7.92
C ILE A 177 2.96 -2.38 -7.00
N HIS A 178 2.23 -3.34 -7.52
CA HIS A 178 1.90 -4.57 -6.82
C HIS A 178 2.43 -5.69 -7.71
N ASP A 179 3.59 -6.23 -7.39
CA ASP A 179 4.23 -7.25 -8.22
C ASP A 179 5.20 -8.11 -7.38
N TYR A 180 5.87 -9.05 -8.03
CA TYR A 180 6.95 -9.80 -7.41
C TYR A 180 8.17 -8.91 -7.13
N PRO A 181 8.92 -9.19 -6.06
CA PRO A 181 10.11 -8.44 -5.65
C PRO A 181 11.12 -8.20 -6.79
N HIS A 182 11.43 -9.26 -7.55
CA HIS A 182 12.42 -9.23 -8.62
C HIS A 182 11.97 -8.39 -9.84
N GLN A 183 10.68 -8.01 -9.89
CA GLN A 183 10.13 -7.13 -10.92
C GLN A 183 10.02 -5.67 -10.45
N CYS A 184 9.72 -5.44 -9.17
CA CYS A 184 9.60 -4.10 -8.61
C CYS A 184 10.91 -3.32 -8.70
N ALA A 185 12.03 -3.94 -8.33
CA ALA A 185 13.32 -3.27 -8.25
C ALA A 185 13.86 -2.76 -9.62
N PRO A 186 13.86 -3.57 -10.69
CA PRO A 186 14.24 -3.09 -12.02
C PRO A 186 13.34 -1.96 -12.53
N MET A 187 12.03 -2.04 -12.29
CA MET A 187 11.08 -0.99 -12.68
C MET A 187 11.41 0.33 -11.99
N LEU A 188 11.52 0.33 -10.66
CA LEU A 188 11.82 1.52 -9.86
C LEU A 188 13.14 2.17 -10.28
N SER A 189 14.15 1.36 -10.59
CA SER A 189 15.46 1.83 -11.02
C SER A 189 15.45 2.58 -12.36
N ARG A 190 14.37 2.46 -13.13
CA ARG A 190 14.21 3.04 -14.47
C ARG A 190 13.21 4.18 -14.52
N LEU A 191 12.65 4.58 -13.39
CA LEU A 191 11.71 5.68 -13.34
C LEU A 191 12.39 6.97 -12.92
N THR A 192 11.92 8.08 -13.49
CA THR A 192 12.22 9.42 -13.00
C THR A 192 10.89 10.07 -12.64
N LEU A 193 10.71 10.32 -11.34
CA LEU A 193 9.48 10.85 -10.76
C LEU A 193 9.76 12.21 -10.10
N PRO A 194 8.74 13.07 -9.93
CA PRO A 194 8.83 14.24 -9.07
C PRO A 194 9.12 13.85 -7.61
N ASP A 195 9.85 14.68 -6.89
CA ASP A 195 10.18 14.45 -5.47
C ASP A 195 8.95 14.46 -4.53
N THR A 196 7.79 14.90 -5.04
CA THR A 196 6.50 14.92 -4.34
C THR A 196 5.62 13.70 -4.66
N ALA A 197 6.09 12.79 -5.52
CA ALA A 197 5.32 11.62 -5.92
C ALA A 197 5.22 10.62 -4.76
N HIS A 198 4.00 10.18 -4.45
CA HIS A 198 3.76 9.07 -3.52
C HIS A 198 3.98 7.73 -4.23
N ILE A 199 4.90 6.93 -3.71
CA ILE A 199 5.22 5.60 -4.22
C ILE A 199 4.67 4.56 -3.24
N HIS A 200 3.80 3.68 -3.72
CA HIS A 200 3.28 2.55 -2.97
C HIS A 200 3.71 1.24 -3.63
N VAL A 201 4.54 0.46 -2.94
CA VAL A 201 4.96 -0.87 -3.39
C VAL A 201 4.31 -1.93 -2.51
N PHE A 202 3.62 -2.88 -3.11
CA PHE A 202 3.00 -4.03 -2.45
C PHE A 202 3.69 -5.31 -2.92
N ILE A 203 4.20 -6.08 -1.96
CA ILE A 203 5.10 -7.20 -2.19
C ILE A 203 4.44 -8.47 -1.66
N ASP A 204 4.15 -9.40 -2.57
CA ASP A 204 3.39 -10.63 -2.31
C ASP A 204 4.23 -11.84 -1.88
N SER A 205 5.51 -11.64 -1.57
CA SER A 205 6.38 -12.72 -1.14
C SER A 205 7.37 -12.24 -0.08
N GLY A 206 7.81 -13.16 0.78
CA GLY A 206 8.73 -12.90 1.89
C GLY A 206 10.16 -12.55 1.47
N ALA A 207 10.33 -11.82 0.37
CA ALA A 207 11.60 -11.25 -0.02
C ALA A 207 11.97 -10.08 0.89
N SER A 208 13.28 -9.78 0.92
CA SER A 208 13.82 -8.65 1.66
C SER A 208 13.33 -7.31 1.10
N LEU A 209 13.18 -6.34 2.00
CA LEU A 209 12.78 -4.97 1.69
C LEU A 209 13.66 -4.37 0.60
N CYS A 210 14.97 -4.46 0.77
CA CYS A 210 15.97 -3.90 -0.15
C CYS A 210 16.01 -4.62 -1.51
N ALA A 211 15.56 -5.87 -1.60
CA ALA A 211 15.52 -6.60 -2.87
C ALA A 211 14.33 -6.17 -3.72
N ALA A 212 13.19 -5.86 -3.11
CA ALA A 212 12.00 -5.39 -3.81
C ALA A 212 12.04 -3.88 -4.08
N VAL A 213 12.54 -3.11 -3.10
CA VAL A 213 12.62 -1.65 -3.13
C VAL A 213 14.07 -1.26 -2.85
N PRO A 214 14.92 -1.14 -3.87
CA PRO A 214 16.33 -0.82 -3.66
C PRO A 214 16.48 0.67 -3.28
N PRO A 215 17.17 1.01 -2.17
CA PRO A 215 17.44 2.41 -1.79
C PRO A 215 18.20 3.20 -2.87
N SER A 216 18.93 2.51 -3.74
CA SER A 216 19.67 3.10 -4.86
C SER A 216 18.82 3.47 -6.06
N ALA A 217 17.56 3.00 -6.15
CA ALA A 217 16.67 3.43 -7.23
C ALA A 217 16.41 4.95 -7.10
N PRO A 218 16.56 5.75 -8.15
CA PRO A 218 16.45 7.21 -8.06
C PRO A 218 15.20 7.74 -7.34
N PRO A 219 13.97 7.25 -7.62
CA PRO A 219 12.78 7.76 -6.94
C PRO A 219 12.71 7.33 -5.46
N ILE A 220 13.27 6.16 -5.12
CA ILE A 220 13.35 5.70 -3.73
C ILE A 220 14.39 6.51 -2.96
N HIS A 221 15.57 6.71 -3.55
CA HIS A 221 16.64 7.53 -2.99
C HIS A 221 16.15 8.95 -2.69
N ALA A 222 15.43 9.58 -3.62
CA ALA A 222 14.85 10.91 -3.43
C ALA A 222 13.81 10.94 -2.29
N ALA A 223 12.88 9.98 -2.27
CA ALA A 223 11.90 9.87 -1.19
C ALA A 223 12.57 9.67 0.19
N LEU A 224 13.57 8.79 0.28
CA LEU A 224 14.34 8.57 1.50
C LEU A 224 15.12 9.82 1.92
N ALA A 225 15.69 10.56 0.97
CA ALA A 225 16.44 11.79 1.25
C ALA A 225 15.58 12.86 1.93
N ALA A 226 14.32 12.96 1.53
CA ALA A 226 13.35 13.91 2.06
C ALA A 226 12.62 13.42 3.32
N THR A 227 12.65 12.11 3.60
CA THR A 227 11.93 11.51 4.73
C THR A 227 12.45 12.03 6.07
N ASP A 228 11.58 12.55 6.92
CA ASP A 228 11.89 12.94 8.30
C ASP A 228 11.23 12.03 9.34
N SER A 229 10.24 11.24 8.92
CA SER A 229 9.40 10.42 9.78
C SER A 229 9.12 9.06 9.14
N VAL A 230 9.15 8.00 9.96
CA VAL A 230 8.92 6.63 9.52
C VAL A 230 7.83 5.98 10.36
N GLY A 231 6.82 5.39 9.72
CA GLY A 231 5.80 4.57 10.36
C GLY A 231 6.00 3.09 10.05
N ILE A 232 6.04 2.22 11.05
CA ILE A 232 6.05 0.77 10.87
C ILE A 232 4.80 0.21 11.54
N LEU A 233 3.89 -0.31 10.72
CA LEU A 233 2.58 -0.78 11.16
C LEU A 233 2.36 -2.20 10.65
N ARG A 234 1.87 -3.10 11.50
CA ARG A 234 1.42 -4.42 11.06
C ARG A 234 -0.10 -4.50 11.11
N VAL A 235 -0.70 -4.84 9.97
CA VAL A 235 -2.14 -5.05 9.84
C VAL A 235 -2.35 -6.48 9.34
N ALA A 236 -2.90 -7.32 10.20
CA ALA A 236 -3.06 -8.76 9.96
C ALA A 236 -1.70 -9.43 9.62
N ASN A 237 -1.55 -9.90 8.38
CA ASN A 237 -0.34 -10.55 7.87
C ASN A 237 0.50 -9.63 6.97
N THR A 238 0.25 -8.33 6.98
CA THR A 238 1.01 -7.36 6.18
C THR A 238 1.71 -6.37 7.08
N THR A 239 3.03 -6.29 6.96
CA THR A 239 3.83 -5.22 7.58
C THR A 239 3.96 -4.09 6.59
N THR A 240 3.69 -2.87 7.04
CA THR A 240 3.73 -1.65 6.23
C THR A 240 4.77 -0.69 6.78
N VAL A 241 5.66 -0.22 5.90
CA VAL A 241 6.65 0.82 6.18
C VAL A 241 6.22 2.07 5.43
N HIS A 242 5.96 3.15 6.16
CA HIS A 242 5.59 4.46 5.65
C HIS A 242 6.76 5.42 5.84
N CYS A 243 7.11 6.18 4.81
CA CYS A 243 8.09 7.25 4.91
C CYS A 243 7.40 8.56 4.52
N SER A 244 7.52 9.56 5.38
CA SER A 244 6.87 10.86 5.23
C SER A 244 7.86 12.01 5.42
N ALA A 245 7.50 13.17 4.87
CA ALA A 245 8.16 14.46 5.08
C ALA A 245 7.11 15.47 5.53
N GLY A 246 7.10 15.79 6.84
CA GLY A 246 5.93 16.37 7.51
C GLY A 246 4.66 15.59 7.18
N GLU A 247 3.61 16.30 6.77
CA GLU A 247 2.30 15.72 6.44
C GLU A 247 2.26 14.96 5.09
N THR A 248 3.35 15.00 4.31
CA THR A 248 3.37 14.40 2.97
C THR A 248 3.94 12.98 3.01
N GLN A 249 3.11 12.00 2.65
CA GLN A 249 3.54 10.62 2.48
C GLN A 249 4.26 10.42 1.14
N LEU A 250 5.54 10.02 1.20
CA LEU A 250 6.40 9.87 0.03
C LEU A 250 6.52 8.41 -0.41
N LEU A 251 6.65 7.49 0.55
CA LEU A 251 6.85 6.07 0.27
C LEU A 251 5.99 5.22 1.20
N THR A 252 5.41 4.16 0.65
CA THR A 252 4.68 3.14 1.39
C THR A 252 5.08 1.79 0.83
N ILE A 253 5.52 0.89 1.71
CA ILE A 253 5.96 -0.44 1.34
C ILE A 253 5.14 -1.42 2.15
N SER A 254 4.40 -2.28 1.48
CA SER A 254 3.55 -3.30 2.10
C SER A 254 4.15 -4.67 1.82
N LEU A 255 4.57 -5.35 2.87
CA LEU A 255 5.19 -6.67 2.86
C LEU A 255 4.20 -7.67 3.41
N THR A 256 3.67 -8.55 2.55
CA THR A 256 2.70 -9.56 2.97
C THR A 256 3.40 -10.87 3.29
N GLU A 257 3.14 -11.40 4.48
CA GLU A 257 3.66 -12.72 4.87
C GLU A 257 3.05 -13.81 3.98
N PRO A 258 3.87 -14.72 3.44
CA PRO A 258 3.35 -15.87 2.72
C PRO A 258 2.45 -16.67 3.66
N ARG A 259 1.23 -17.01 3.20
CA ARG A 259 0.34 -17.90 3.94
C ARG A 259 1.04 -19.24 4.10
N ALA A 260 1.61 -19.48 5.29
CA ALA A 260 2.39 -20.66 5.57
C ALA A 260 1.54 -21.92 5.33
N GLY A 261 1.82 -22.62 4.23
CA GLY A 261 1.37 -23.99 4.03
C GLY A 261 2.11 -24.91 4.99
N GLY A 262 1.65 -25.00 6.23
CA GLY A 262 1.84 -26.16 7.10
C GLY A 262 3.23 -26.49 7.66
N GLN A 263 4.31 -25.75 7.41
CA GLN A 263 5.59 -25.99 8.08
C GLN A 263 6.09 -24.74 8.80
N GLY A 264 5.93 -24.76 10.12
CA GLY A 264 6.34 -23.69 11.01
C GLY A 264 7.86 -23.52 11.05
N GLY A 265 8.30 -22.27 11.13
CA GLY A 265 9.66 -21.92 11.52
C GLY A 265 10.25 -20.75 10.74
N GLY A 266 9.75 -19.55 10.99
CA GLY A 266 10.38 -18.30 10.52
C GLY A 266 9.35 -17.19 10.40
N GLY A 267 9.31 -16.28 11.37
CA GLY A 267 8.39 -15.14 11.36
C GLY A 267 8.60 -14.31 10.09
N GLY A 268 7.52 -14.03 9.36
CA GLY A 268 7.55 -13.29 8.10
C GLY A 268 7.65 -11.77 8.28
N GLY A 269 8.30 -11.32 9.34
CA GLY A 269 8.60 -9.91 9.55
C GLY A 269 9.70 -9.41 8.62
N VAL A 270 9.87 -8.09 8.57
CA VAL A 270 11.04 -7.46 7.94
C VAL A 270 12.30 -7.99 8.64
N PRO A 271 13.29 -8.55 7.92
CA PRO A 271 14.56 -8.92 8.54
C PRO A 271 15.19 -7.71 9.26
N PRO A 272 15.73 -7.85 10.48
CA PRO A 272 16.32 -6.72 11.22
C PRO A 272 17.38 -5.96 10.41
N ASP A 273 18.22 -6.71 9.69
CA ASP A 273 19.29 -6.16 8.84
C ASP A 273 18.76 -5.37 7.64
N ASP A 274 17.52 -5.62 7.22
CA ASP A 274 16.95 -4.93 6.06
C ASP A 274 16.64 -3.46 6.38
N LEU A 275 16.07 -3.16 7.56
CA LEU A 275 15.88 -1.77 7.98
C LEU A 275 17.21 -1.04 8.11
N LEU A 276 18.24 -1.72 8.65
CA LEU A 276 19.59 -1.16 8.73
C LEU A 276 20.18 -0.86 7.36
N ARG A 277 20.01 -1.75 6.37
CA ARG A 277 20.48 -1.51 5.01
C ARG A 277 19.67 -0.43 4.29
N PHE A 278 18.38 -0.36 4.58
CA PHE A 278 17.44 0.54 3.91
C PHE A 278 17.56 1.98 4.42
N PHE A 279 17.64 2.17 5.74
CA PHE A 279 17.69 3.48 6.38
C PHE A 279 19.07 3.86 6.96
N GLY A 280 19.98 2.90 7.16
CA GLY A 280 21.30 3.16 7.75
C GLY A 280 22.25 3.91 6.81
N GLY A 281 23.43 4.25 7.32
CA GLY A 281 24.34 5.28 6.78
C GLY A 281 24.88 5.09 5.35
N ALA A 282 24.63 3.96 4.69
CA ALA A 282 24.91 3.77 3.26
C ALA A 282 23.65 3.88 2.36
N GLY A 283 22.45 3.72 2.93
CA GLY A 283 21.17 3.64 2.21
C GLY A 283 20.35 4.94 2.24
N LYS A 284 20.44 5.74 3.31
CA LYS A 284 19.71 7.00 3.44
C LYS A 284 20.64 8.22 3.27
N PRO A 285 20.61 8.93 2.14
CA PRO A 285 21.16 10.28 2.03
C PRO A 285 20.28 11.29 2.79
N GLY A 286 20.76 12.51 3.02
CA GLY A 286 19.88 13.64 3.36
C GLY A 286 19.49 13.77 4.83
N ALA A 287 18.22 14.13 5.09
CA ALA A 287 17.76 14.51 6.43
C ALA A 287 17.76 13.29 7.39
N PRO A 288 18.11 13.47 8.67
CA PRO A 288 17.94 12.40 9.66
C PRO A 288 16.46 12.03 9.84
N VAL A 289 16.16 10.75 10.10
CA VAL A 289 14.81 10.38 10.60
C VAL A 289 14.72 10.88 12.04
N GLY A 290 13.88 11.89 12.27
CA GLY A 290 13.67 12.46 13.60
C GLY A 290 12.63 11.70 14.41
N VAL A 291 11.63 11.09 13.76
CA VAL A 291 10.53 10.41 14.45
C VAL A 291 10.24 9.04 13.84
N ILE A 292 10.02 8.05 14.68
CA ILE A 292 9.49 6.74 14.29
C ILE A 292 8.20 6.41 15.03
N ALA A 293 7.18 5.95 14.31
CA ALA A 293 5.94 5.45 14.87
C ALA A 293 5.84 3.93 14.64
N ILE A 294 5.58 3.16 15.70
CA ILE A 294 5.55 1.69 15.66
C ILE A 294 4.23 1.21 16.25
N GLY A 295 3.34 0.69 15.41
CA GLY A 295 2.00 0.27 15.81
C GLY A 295 1.70 -1.19 15.45
N ASP A 296 0.93 -1.84 16.33
CA ASP A 296 0.32 -3.15 16.11
C ASP A 296 1.30 -4.30 15.78
N LEU A 297 2.56 -4.17 16.17
CA LEU A 297 3.54 -5.25 16.12
C LEU A 297 3.34 -6.22 17.30
N ASP A 298 3.44 -7.53 17.03
CA ASP A 298 3.40 -8.56 18.06
C ASP A 298 4.80 -8.99 18.52
N GLY A 299 4.88 -9.85 19.53
CA GLY A 299 6.16 -10.32 20.09
C GLY A 299 7.07 -11.06 19.09
N ARG A 300 6.55 -11.49 17.93
CA ARG A 300 7.32 -12.12 16.84
C ARG A 300 7.96 -11.06 15.94
N ASP A 301 7.29 -9.92 15.77
CA ASP A 301 7.74 -8.77 14.97
C ASP A 301 8.74 -7.88 15.67
N VAL A 302 8.83 -8.03 16.99
CA VAL A 302 9.80 -7.35 17.85
C VAL A 302 11.21 -7.33 17.24
N ARG A 303 11.66 -8.44 16.64
CA ARG A 303 13.00 -8.52 16.03
C ARG A 303 13.14 -7.72 14.73
N ALA A 304 12.05 -7.33 14.10
CA ALA A 304 12.07 -6.60 12.84
C ALA A 304 12.47 -5.13 13.02
N VAL A 305 12.32 -4.57 14.22
CA VAL A 305 12.64 -3.15 14.50
C VAL A 305 14.02 -3.03 15.12
N ASP A 306 15.03 -2.76 14.29
CA ASP A 306 16.37 -2.43 14.76
C ASP A 306 16.57 -0.90 14.79
N LEU A 307 16.61 -0.32 15.99
CA LEU A 307 16.73 1.13 16.19
C LEU A 307 18.08 1.69 15.70
N ARG A 308 19.10 0.84 15.49
CA ARG A 308 20.38 1.27 14.90
C ARG A 308 20.22 1.75 13.45
N ALA A 309 19.09 1.45 12.82
CA ALA A 309 18.74 1.99 11.50
C ALA A 309 18.47 3.49 11.54
N PHE A 310 18.26 4.07 12.73
CA PHE A 310 17.86 5.46 12.91
C PHE A 310 18.71 6.13 14.01
N PRO A 311 20.00 6.41 13.75
CA PRO A 311 20.93 6.91 14.77
C PRO A 311 20.57 8.30 15.33
N SER A 312 19.85 9.11 14.55
CA SER A 312 19.47 10.50 14.88
C SER A 312 18.00 10.64 15.30
N LEU A 313 17.38 9.58 15.83
CA LEU A 313 16.01 9.65 16.33
C LEU A 313 15.91 10.65 17.49
N LEU A 314 14.91 11.52 17.41
CA LEU A 314 14.51 12.45 18.46
C LEU A 314 13.24 11.95 19.18
N GLY A 315 12.39 11.21 18.48
CA GLY A 315 11.09 10.74 18.99
C GLY A 315 10.76 9.31 18.58
N ILE A 316 10.23 8.52 19.51
CA ILE A 316 9.63 7.20 19.24
C ILE A 316 8.19 7.22 19.75
N ILE A 317 7.23 6.84 18.91
CA ILE A 317 5.83 6.61 19.28
C ILE A 317 5.58 5.11 19.15
N THR A 318 5.11 4.44 20.19
CA THR A 318 4.84 3.01 20.09
C THR A 318 3.67 2.55 20.95
N GLY A 319 3.01 1.47 20.53
CA GLY A 319 1.99 0.80 21.33
C GLY A 319 2.58 0.03 22.53
N GLU A 320 1.70 -0.30 23.48
CA GLU A 320 2.00 -1.08 24.69
C GLU A 320 2.88 -2.31 24.43
N SER A 321 2.53 -3.15 23.45
CA SER A 321 3.20 -4.42 23.17
C SER A 321 4.70 -4.28 22.83
N MET A 322 5.09 -3.10 22.34
CA MET A 322 6.45 -2.81 21.89
C MET A 322 7.24 -1.96 22.88
N GLY A 323 6.58 -1.31 23.84
CA GLY A 323 7.20 -0.36 24.77
C GLY A 323 8.37 -0.95 25.56
N HIS A 324 8.18 -2.12 26.18
CA HIS A 324 9.26 -2.78 26.92
C HIS A 324 10.40 -3.25 26.00
N HIS A 325 10.10 -3.68 24.78
CA HIS A 325 11.13 -4.08 23.84
C HIS A 325 12.00 -2.89 23.41
N ILE A 326 11.39 -1.77 23.04
CA ILE A 326 12.10 -0.54 22.65
C ILE A 326 12.99 -0.06 23.79
N LEU A 327 12.47 -0.02 25.03
CA LEU A 327 13.30 0.33 26.19
C LEU A 327 14.45 -0.66 26.42
N LYS A 328 14.28 -1.93 26.07
CA LYS A 328 15.34 -2.94 26.17
C LYS A 328 16.40 -2.72 25.12
N GLU A 329 16.03 -2.41 23.88
CA GLU A 329 16.96 -2.02 22.82
C GLU A 329 17.73 -0.74 23.20
N LEU A 330 17.05 0.32 23.65
CA LEU A 330 17.70 1.57 24.04
C LEU A 330 18.64 1.44 25.25
N ALA A 331 18.38 0.47 26.13
CA ALA A 331 19.26 0.15 27.24
C ALA A 331 20.50 -0.66 26.83
N ARG A 332 20.49 -1.28 25.63
CA ARG A 332 21.68 -1.93 25.08
C ARG A 332 22.71 -0.89 24.68
N THR A 333 23.96 -1.28 24.75
CA THR A 333 25.09 -0.51 24.25
C THR A 333 25.71 -1.27 23.11
N ASP A 334 25.97 -0.61 21.98
CA ASP A 334 26.71 -1.21 20.88
C ASP A 334 28.19 -1.34 21.30
N GLY A 335 28.67 -2.59 21.35
CA GLY A 335 30.05 -2.98 21.65
C GLY A 335 30.19 -4.50 21.68
N PRO A 336 31.36 -5.07 21.32
CA PRO A 336 31.60 -6.50 21.50
C PRO A 336 31.52 -6.86 22.99
N ASP A 337 30.91 -8.00 23.31
CA ASP A 337 30.88 -8.61 24.66
C ASP A 337 32.29 -9.09 25.13
N ASN A 338 33.35 -8.41 24.68
CA ASN A 338 34.69 -8.64 25.19
C ASN A 338 34.81 -7.87 26.51
N ASP A 339 34.70 -8.60 27.61
CA ASP A 339 34.76 -8.10 28.99
C ASP A 339 36.09 -7.40 29.35
N ASP A 340 37.08 -7.38 28.45
CA ASP A 340 38.45 -6.93 28.72
C ASP A 340 38.86 -5.62 28.02
N ASP A 341 37.99 -4.99 27.21
CA ASP A 341 38.30 -3.71 26.57
C ASP A 341 37.27 -2.66 26.98
N GLU A 342 37.69 -1.61 27.69
CA GLU A 342 36.92 -0.39 27.99
C GLU A 342 36.64 0.43 26.71
N GLY A 343 36.36 -0.25 25.59
CA GLY A 343 35.91 0.34 24.36
C GLY A 343 34.62 1.12 24.60
N MET A 344 34.60 2.34 24.08
CA MET A 344 33.54 3.33 24.25
C MET A 344 32.19 2.77 23.77
N ARG A 345 31.44 2.18 24.68
CA ARG A 345 30.08 1.66 24.46
C ARG A 345 29.20 2.77 23.91
N THR A 346 28.79 2.64 22.66
CA THR A 346 27.99 3.68 21.99
C THR A 346 26.52 3.44 22.31
N ALA A 347 25.81 4.49 22.76
CA ALA A 347 24.39 4.40 23.01
C ALA A 347 23.61 4.31 21.70
N ILE A 348 22.58 3.48 21.65
CA ILE A 348 21.64 3.43 20.53
C ILE A 348 20.74 4.67 20.62
N CYS A 349 20.67 5.45 19.53
CA CYS A 349 19.93 6.73 19.44
C CYS A 349 20.32 7.73 20.55
N PRO A 350 21.56 8.26 20.54
CA PRO A 350 22.04 9.17 21.59
C PRO A 350 21.27 10.49 21.68
N GLU A 351 20.57 10.89 20.62
CA GLU A 351 19.79 12.13 20.52
C GLU A 351 18.32 11.95 20.90
N LEU A 352 17.91 10.76 21.34
CA LEU A 352 16.52 10.46 21.65
C LEU A 352 16.03 11.30 22.83
N ASP A 353 15.09 12.20 22.57
CA ASP A 353 14.51 13.09 23.57
C ASP A 353 13.17 12.56 24.10
N MET A 354 12.37 11.97 23.21
CA MET A 354 10.97 11.64 23.46
C MET A 354 10.64 10.17 23.17
N LEU A 355 9.99 9.51 24.13
CA LEU A 355 9.33 8.22 23.96
C LEU A 355 7.86 8.38 24.36
N SER A 356 6.96 8.16 23.42
CA SER A 356 5.52 8.12 23.63
C SER A 356 5.04 6.68 23.61
N LEU A 357 4.44 6.22 24.70
CA LEU A 357 3.84 4.91 24.82
C LEU A 357 2.33 5.04 24.81
N GLU A 358 1.69 4.43 23.82
CA GLU A 358 0.25 4.40 23.66
C GLU A 358 -0.34 3.12 24.23
N PHE A 359 -1.13 3.27 25.28
CA PHE A 359 -1.87 2.18 25.90
C PHE A 359 -3.29 2.15 25.33
N LYS A 360 -3.71 0.99 24.82
CA LYS A 360 -5.08 0.77 24.37
C LYS A 360 -5.93 0.38 25.58
N PHE A 361 -6.72 1.32 26.04
CA PHE A 361 -7.69 1.05 27.09
C PHE A 361 -9.08 0.82 26.48
N ASP A 362 -9.47 -0.44 26.29
CA ASP A 362 -10.79 -0.80 25.76
C ASP A 362 -11.87 -0.68 26.86
N PHE A 363 -12.11 0.52 27.38
CA PHE A 363 -13.14 0.73 28.40
C PHE A 363 -14.57 0.75 27.82
N VAL A 364 -14.72 0.91 26.49
CA VAL A 364 -16.02 1.20 25.84
C VAL A 364 -16.88 -0.05 25.63
N ARG A 365 -16.29 -1.26 25.61
CA ARG A 365 -17.08 -2.50 25.46
C ARG A 365 -18.00 -2.81 26.64
N LEU A 366 -17.77 -2.23 27.80
CA LEU A 366 -18.56 -2.46 29.02
C LEU A 366 -19.83 -1.60 29.10
N LEU A 367 -20.02 -0.62 28.21
CA LEU A 367 -21.16 0.32 28.24
C LEU A 367 -22.13 0.16 27.08
N GLN A 368 -21.98 -0.84 26.20
CA GLN A 368 -23.06 -1.21 25.30
C GLN A 368 -24.16 -1.87 26.13
N GLU A 369 -25.08 -1.05 26.64
CA GLU A 369 -26.35 -1.50 27.18
C GLU A 369 -26.99 -2.47 26.18
N PRO A 370 -27.56 -3.61 26.62
CA PRO A 370 -28.30 -4.50 25.75
C PRO A 370 -29.41 -3.67 25.12
N GLY A 371 -29.28 -3.40 23.82
CA GLY A 371 -30.25 -2.62 23.07
C GLY A 371 -31.63 -3.21 23.31
N ASP A 372 -32.50 -2.39 23.90
CA ASP A 372 -33.90 -2.65 24.13
C ASP A 372 -34.56 -3.01 22.80
N SER A 373 -34.58 -4.30 22.46
CA SER A 373 -35.32 -4.81 21.31
C SER A 373 -36.80 -4.83 21.70
N GLY A 374 -37.39 -3.64 21.67
CA GLY A 374 -38.83 -3.47 21.64
C GLY A 374 -39.40 -4.12 20.38
N GLU A 375 -40.13 -5.21 20.55
CA GLU A 375 -41.56 -5.33 20.20
C GLU A 375 -42.02 -6.80 20.26
N GLY A 376 -42.93 -7.06 21.20
CA GLY A 376 -44.10 -7.93 21.02
C GLY A 376 -43.89 -9.42 20.73
N ALA A 377 -44.09 -10.27 21.73
CA ALA A 377 -45.16 -11.28 21.74
C ALA A 377 -45.12 -12.15 23.01
N ASP A 378 -46.30 -12.48 23.51
CA ASP A 378 -46.59 -13.28 24.70
C ASP A 378 -45.82 -14.61 24.75
N SER A 379 -44.78 -14.68 25.58
CA SER A 379 -44.17 -15.93 26.00
C SER A 379 -43.69 -15.82 27.44
N LEU A 380 -44.09 -16.81 28.26
CA LEU A 380 -43.75 -16.94 29.68
C LEU A 380 -42.23 -16.85 29.91
N PRO A 381 -41.78 -16.25 31.01
CA PRO A 381 -40.36 -15.98 31.23
C PRO A 381 -39.61 -17.28 31.49
N ALA A 382 -38.72 -17.67 30.57
CA ALA A 382 -37.66 -18.61 30.87
C ALA A 382 -36.66 -17.94 31.83
N PRO A 383 -36.07 -18.66 32.80
CA PRO A 383 -35.06 -18.08 33.67
C PRO A 383 -33.89 -17.61 32.79
N ALA A 384 -33.56 -16.33 32.90
CA ALA A 384 -32.44 -15.71 32.21
C ALA A 384 -31.17 -16.56 32.45
N PRO A 385 -30.35 -16.82 31.40
CA PRO A 385 -29.01 -17.32 31.65
C PRO A 385 -28.32 -16.29 32.56
N ALA A 386 -27.82 -16.74 33.70
CA ALA A 386 -26.99 -15.92 34.56
C ALA A 386 -25.82 -15.41 33.70
N HIS A 387 -25.87 -14.13 33.32
CA HIS A 387 -24.73 -13.43 32.76
C HIS A 387 -23.65 -13.45 33.85
N GLY A 388 -22.72 -14.38 33.68
CA GLY A 388 -21.73 -14.74 34.69
C GLY A 388 -20.82 -13.57 34.98
N ALA A 389 -20.40 -13.49 36.24
CA ALA A 389 -19.35 -12.61 36.77
C ALA A 389 -17.94 -12.87 36.16
N ALA A 390 -17.86 -13.46 34.96
CA ALA A 390 -16.62 -13.79 34.28
C ALA A 390 -15.99 -12.59 33.56
N ASP A 391 -16.74 -11.50 33.33
CA ASP A 391 -16.27 -10.33 32.57
C ASP A 391 -15.49 -9.33 33.46
N ASP A 392 -15.82 -9.23 34.75
CA ASP A 392 -15.14 -8.32 35.70
C ASP A 392 -13.72 -8.81 36.06
N ASP A 393 -13.53 -10.13 36.15
CA ASP A 393 -12.22 -10.72 36.46
C ASP A 393 -11.21 -10.52 35.31
N ASP A 394 -11.65 -10.65 34.06
CA ASP A 394 -10.82 -10.42 32.86
C ASP A 394 -10.38 -8.94 32.74
N VAL A 395 -11.27 -8.01 33.08
CA VAL A 395 -10.99 -6.57 33.08
C VAL A 395 -9.98 -6.20 34.16
N GLU A 396 -10.15 -6.71 35.38
CA GLU A 396 -9.19 -6.48 36.47
C GLU A 396 -7.84 -7.17 36.22
N GLU A 397 -7.81 -8.37 35.62
CA GLU A 397 -6.56 -9.00 35.19
C GLU A 397 -5.84 -8.15 34.13
N ARG A 398 -6.56 -7.65 33.13
CA ARG A 398 -6.00 -6.75 32.11
C ARG A 398 -5.45 -5.46 32.73
N ARG A 399 -6.17 -4.85 33.68
CA ARG A 399 -5.72 -3.66 34.41
C ARG A 399 -4.46 -3.92 35.23
N ARG A 400 -4.37 -5.05 35.93
CA ARG A 400 -3.16 -5.44 36.68
C ARG A 400 -1.98 -5.69 35.74
N SER A 401 -2.21 -6.34 34.61
CA SER A 401 -1.20 -6.54 33.56
C SER A 401 -0.66 -5.20 33.05
N LEU A 402 -1.55 -4.26 32.72
CA LEU A 402 -1.19 -2.90 32.29
C LEU A 402 -0.37 -2.14 33.35
N CYS A 403 -0.77 -2.23 34.62
CA CYS A 403 -0.04 -1.58 35.72
C CYS A 403 1.36 -2.20 35.89
N ALA A 404 1.47 -3.52 35.83
CA ALA A 404 2.75 -4.22 35.92
C ALA A 404 3.69 -3.86 34.75
N GLU A 405 3.14 -3.72 33.54
CA GLU A 405 3.91 -3.29 32.37
C GLU A 405 4.36 -1.84 32.49
N LEU A 406 3.47 -0.95 32.97
CA LEU A 406 3.83 0.45 33.25
C LEU A 406 4.93 0.56 34.31
N GLU A 407 4.83 -0.21 35.40
CA GLU A 407 5.87 -0.27 36.43
C GLU A 407 7.20 -0.76 35.87
N ARG A 408 7.17 -1.77 34.99
CA ARG A 408 8.35 -2.31 34.30
C ARG A 408 9.00 -1.27 33.39
N VAL A 409 8.21 -0.58 32.59
CA VAL A 409 8.61 0.54 31.71
C VAL A 409 9.25 1.66 32.53
N LEU A 410 8.59 2.13 33.59
CA LEU A 410 9.08 3.20 34.45
C LEU A 410 10.38 2.81 35.18
N SER A 411 10.44 1.58 35.68
CA SER A 411 11.64 1.03 36.32
C SER A 411 12.82 0.96 35.36
N GLN A 412 12.57 0.61 34.10
CA GLN A 412 13.60 0.54 33.07
C GLN A 412 14.06 1.94 32.63
N ARG A 413 13.12 2.88 32.48
CA ARG A 413 13.42 4.29 32.23
C ARG A 413 14.28 4.89 33.34
N ALA A 414 14.01 4.57 34.61
CA ALA A 414 14.84 5.02 35.73
C ALA A 414 16.30 4.53 35.62
N LYS A 415 16.54 3.32 35.08
CA LYS A 415 17.89 2.78 34.83
C LYS A 415 18.62 3.51 33.69
N MET A 416 17.90 4.10 32.74
CA MET A 416 18.49 4.87 31.64
C MET A 416 18.96 6.28 32.05
N GLY A 417 18.63 6.74 33.26
CA GLY A 417 19.04 8.04 33.77
C GLY A 417 18.49 9.21 32.95
N THR A 418 19.35 10.18 32.62
CA THR A 418 18.98 11.40 31.88
C THR A 418 18.96 11.23 30.36
N ARG A 419 19.16 10.00 29.84
CA ARG A 419 19.19 9.74 28.40
C ARG A 419 17.85 9.93 27.70
N LEU A 420 16.74 9.78 28.42
CA LEU A 420 15.39 9.98 27.91
C LEU A 420 14.72 11.10 28.73
N SER A 421 14.69 12.30 28.16
CA SER A 421 14.19 13.48 28.86
C SER A 421 12.67 13.41 29.07
N ARG A 422 11.94 12.91 28.06
CA ARG A 422 10.48 12.90 28.02
C ARG A 422 9.93 11.49 27.76
N LEU A 423 9.14 11.02 28.73
CA LEU A 423 8.27 9.85 28.58
C LEU A 423 6.82 10.34 28.58
N ALA A 424 6.13 10.19 27.46
CA ALA A 424 4.70 10.45 27.35
C ALA A 424 3.92 9.14 27.43
N LEU A 425 2.83 9.13 28.18
CA LEU A 425 1.91 8.00 28.28
C LEU A 425 0.57 8.47 27.71
N GLY A 426 0.23 7.98 26.52
CA GLY A 426 -1.03 8.26 25.84
C GLY A 426 -2.03 7.13 26.06
N GLY A 427 -3.32 7.46 26.10
CA GLY A 427 -4.40 6.48 26.00
C GLY A 427 -5.04 6.63 24.63
N SER A 428 -4.96 5.61 23.76
CA SER A 428 -5.64 5.67 22.46
C SER A 428 -7.10 5.27 22.64
N GLN A 429 -8.02 6.24 22.56
CA GLN A 429 -9.42 5.94 22.22
C GLN A 429 -9.48 5.67 20.71
N GLU A 430 -9.08 4.47 20.26
CA GLU A 430 -9.27 3.82 18.93
C GLU A 430 -9.17 4.63 17.59
N GLN A 431 -8.96 5.95 17.59
CA GLN A 431 -9.10 6.82 16.41
C GLN A 431 -7.82 7.61 16.07
N GLU A 432 -6.91 7.84 17.02
CA GLU A 432 -5.79 8.78 16.81
C GLU A 432 -4.61 8.22 16.00
N LEU A 433 -4.28 6.93 16.06
CA LEU A 433 -3.18 6.39 15.22
C LEU A 433 -3.50 6.41 13.71
N ARG A 434 -4.78 6.35 13.33
CA ARG A 434 -5.19 6.53 11.92
C ARG A 434 -5.24 7.99 11.49
N THR A 435 -5.41 8.92 12.43
CA THR A 435 -5.44 10.36 12.13
C THR A 435 -4.08 11.02 12.25
N MET A 436 -3.16 10.54 13.10
CA MET A 436 -1.81 11.13 13.24
C MET A 436 -0.91 10.86 12.04
N VAL A 437 -1.08 9.74 11.31
CA VAL A 437 -0.41 9.54 10.01
C VAL A 437 -1.00 10.45 8.91
N GLN A 438 -2.10 11.17 9.18
CA GLN A 438 -2.69 12.20 8.31
C GLN A 438 -2.61 13.62 8.91
N VAL A 439 -2.16 13.78 10.16
CA VAL A 439 -2.17 15.04 10.92
C VAL A 439 -0.98 15.05 11.89
N THR A 440 0.22 15.15 11.34
CA THR A 440 1.48 15.69 11.92
C THR A 440 2.46 15.87 10.77
#